data_AF-A0A1S4CHN9-F1
#
_entry.id   AF-A0A1S4CHN9-F1
#
_cell.length_a   1.000
_cell.length_b   1.000
_cell.length_c   1.000
_cell.angle_alpha   90.00
_cell.angle_beta   90.00
_cell.angle_gamma   90.00
#
_symmetry.space_group_name_H-M   'P 1'
#
loop_
_entity.id
_entity.type
_entity.pdbx_description
1 polymer ?
#
loop_
_entity_poly.entity_id
_entity_poly.type
_entity_poly.pdbx_seq_one_letter_code
_entity_poly.pdbx_strand_id
1 'polypeptide(L)'
;MSSALRNLFATFLVHCNPTDIRKLWKIYYEDMSEDFRKIHDNSPVAQLQCMLKSINYFLESMGKKIDKYELPKLDHGRDNERVDSNRAGLFFVDGPGGTGKTFLYRALLANLISRGMIALATTTSGVAAAILSGGRTTHSRFDIPLQTTDTTITDMSKQNGGATLIRKSKLIIWDEAHMANHQTIETVDRSFRDIMDINEPFGGKVMVFGGDFRQVLQVVPKFTRAETINTSLVKSYLWNKMKKVQLIRNMRARADPTFSDFLLRIGNREEPTIRDDMVLLPEKLIVKHDGDSTGEDNLIREIFPFLDEMSSCAKYITESVILASRNEYVDQLNEMLIAKFPGESRTF
;
A
#
# COMPACT_ATOMS: atom_id res chain seq x y z
N MET A 1 -20.02 4.10 -14.76
CA MET A 1 -20.73 3.71 -16.00
C MET A 1 -19.75 3.21 -17.06
N SER A 2 -18.70 3.97 -17.36
CA SER A 2 -17.73 3.68 -18.45
C SER A 2 -17.01 2.32 -18.37
N SER A 3 -16.69 1.81 -17.17
CA SER A 3 -16.11 0.46 -17.01
C SER A 3 -17.07 -0.68 -17.41
N ALA A 4 -18.35 -0.56 -17.03
CA ALA A 4 -19.36 -1.55 -17.41
C ALA A 4 -19.60 -1.53 -18.93
N LEU A 5 -19.54 -0.35 -19.55
CA LEU A 5 -19.62 -0.20 -21.00
C LEU A 5 -18.43 -0.84 -21.72
N ARG A 6 -17.20 -0.71 -21.19
CA ARG A 6 -16.02 -1.40 -21.70
C ARG A 6 -16.12 -2.93 -21.58
N ASN A 7 -16.67 -3.42 -20.47
CA ASN A 7 -16.92 -4.85 -20.29
C ASN A 7 -17.93 -5.35 -21.34
N LEU A 8 -19.06 -4.65 -21.48
CA LEU A 8 -20.08 -4.97 -22.48
C LEU A 8 -19.51 -4.95 -23.91
N PHE A 9 -18.69 -3.95 -24.24
CA PHE A 9 -18.00 -3.86 -25.53
C PHE A 9 -17.08 -5.06 -25.76
N ALA A 10 -16.29 -5.46 -24.77
CA ALA A 10 -15.47 -6.66 -24.85
C ALA A 10 -16.31 -7.94 -25.03
N THR A 11 -17.39 -8.10 -24.26
CA THR A 11 -18.33 -9.23 -24.40
C THR A 11 -18.91 -9.29 -25.81
N PHE A 12 -19.31 -8.14 -26.37
CA PHE A 12 -19.85 -8.03 -27.71
C PHE A 12 -18.83 -8.44 -28.79
N LEU A 13 -17.56 -8.02 -28.64
CA LEU A 13 -16.48 -8.45 -29.54
C LEU A 13 -16.28 -9.98 -29.54
N VAL A 14 -16.35 -10.61 -28.36
CA VAL A 14 -16.11 -12.06 -28.21
C VAL A 14 -17.29 -12.89 -28.71
N HIS A 15 -18.52 -12.48 -28.39
CA HIS A 15 -19.70 -13.34 -28.52
C HIS A 15 -20.64 -12.98 -29.68
N CYS A 16 -20.56 -11.76 -30.22
CA CYS A 16 -21.50 -11.29 -31.23
C CYS A 16 -20.89 -11.12 -32.63
N ASN A 17 -19.58 -11.35 -32.78
CA ASN A 17 -18.83 -11.27 -34.04
C ASN A 17 -19.25 -10.09 -34.95
N PRO A 18 -19.10 -8.85 -34.48
CA PRO A 18 -19.60 -7.68 -35.18
C PRO A 18 -18.93 -7.46 -36.55
N THR A 19 -19.73 -7.07 -37.53
CA THR A 19 -19.31 -6.88 -38.92
C THR A 19 -18.39 -5.66 -39.13
N ASP A 20 -18.49 -4.63 -38.29
CA ASP A 20 -17.65 -3.42 -38.38
C ASP A 20 -17.22 -2.92 -36.98
N ILE A 21 -16.14 -3.51 -36.49
CA ILE A 21 -15.53 -3.21 -35.18
C ILE A 21 -15.05 -1.75 -35.12
N ARG A 22 -14.51 -1.20 -36.22
CA ARG A 22 -13.95 0.16 -36.23
C ARG A 22 -15.04 1.21 -36.10
N LYS A 23 -16.18 1.00 -36.74
CA LYS A 23 -17.34 1.90 -36.61
C LYS A 23 -17.90 1.87 -35.21
N LEU A 24 -18.08 0.69 -34.62
CA LEU A 24 -18.54 0.55 -33.23
C LEU A 24 -17.59 1.23 -32.24
N TRP A 25 -16.28 1.01 -32.41
CA TRP A 25 -15.26 1.68 -31.63
C TRP A 25 -15.41 3.21 -31.67
N LYS A 26 -15.54 3.79 -32.88
CA LYS A 26 -15.68 5.25 -33.04
C LYS A 26 -16.95 5.81 -32.38
N ILE A 27 -18.06 5.07 -32.46
CA ILE A 27 -19.34 5.50 -31.88
C ILE A 27 -19.24 5.59 -30.35
N TYR A 28 -18.71 4.55 -29.71
CA TYR A 28 -18.74 4.43 -28.25
C TYR A 28 -17.44 4.88 -27.57
N TYR A 29 -16.43 5.34 -28.31
CA TYR A 29 -15.13 5.74 -27.76
C TYR A 29 -15.25 6.81 -26.66
N GLU A 30 -16.05 7.84 -26.91
CA GLU A 30 -16.25 8.94 -25.97
C GLU A 30 -16.87 8.46 -24.65
N ASP A 31 -17.97 7.70 -24.73
CA ASP A 31 -18.67 7.17 -23.57
C ASP A 31 -17.81 6.19 -22.76
N MET A 32 -17.05 5.35 -23.48
CA MET A 32 -16.13 4.42 -22.85
C MET A 32 -14.98 5.16 -22.17
N SER A 33 -14.49 6.29 -22.69
CA SER A 33 -13.29 6.98 -22.19
C SER A 33 -13.56 8.09 -21.15
N GLU A 34 -14.82 8.33 -20.79
CA GLU A 34 -15.24 9.44 -19.92
C GLU A 34 -14.51 9.48 -18.56
N ASP A 35 -14.25 8.32 -17.96
CA ASP A 35 -13.55 8.23 -16.67
C ASP A 35 -12.04 8.48 -16.77
N PHE A 36 -11.43 8.19 -17.92
CA PHE A 36 -10.00 8.45 -18.17
C PHE A 36 -9.72 9.93 -18.51
N ARG A 37 -10.69 10.63 -19.09
CA ARG A 37 -10.60 12.09 -19.34
C ARG A 37 -10.42 12.90 -18.07
N LYS A 38 -11.01 12.46 -16.96
CA LYS A 38 -10.91 13.12 -15.63
C LYS A 38 -9.58 12.85 -14.91
N ILE A 39 -8.75 11.94 -15.43
CA ILE A 39 -7.52 11.43 -14.77
C ILE A 39 -6.26 11.89 -15.51
N HIS A 40 -6.30 12.00 -16.83
CA HIS A 40 -5.15 12.39 -17.64
C HIS A 40 -5.43 13.72 -18.35
N ASP A 41 -4.75 14.77 -17.88
CA ASP A 41 -4.81 16.15 -18.39
C ASP A 41 -4.54 16.19 -19.91
N ASN A 42 -5.62 16.12 -20.69
CA ASN A 42 -5.70 16.26 -22.15
C ASN A 42 -4.72 15.47 -23.04
N SER A 43 -4.03 14.43 -22.56
CA SER A 43 -3.22 13.56 -23.44
C SER A 43 -4.10 12.51 -24.16
N PRO A 44 -4.41 12.67 -25.46
CA PRO A 44 -5.33 11.76 -26.15
C PRO A 44 -4.70 10.37 -26.32
N VAL A 45 -3.37 10.32 -26.41
CA VAL A 45 -2.60 9.07 -26.52
C VAL A 45 -2.69 8.28 -25.21
N ALA A 46 -2.49 8.91 -24.05
CA ALA A 46 -2.58 8.22 -22.76
C ALA A 46 -3.99 7.70 -22.49
N GLN A 47 -5.02 8.50 -22.82
CA GLN A 47 -6.43 8.11 -22.69
C GLN A 47 -6.76 6.92 -23.59
N LEU A 48 -6.33 6.94 -24.85
CA LEU A 48 -6.45 5.83 -25.78
C LEU A 48 -5.79 4.55 -25.22
N GLN A 49 -4.58 4.66 -24.68
CA GLN A 49 -3.85 3.50 -24.15
C GLN A 49 -4.50 2.93 -22.88
N CYS A 50 -4.96 3.75 -21.94
CA CYS A 50 -5.71 3.26 -20.76
C CYS A 50 -7.03 2.59 -21.16
N MET A 51 -7.71 3.12 -22.18
CA MET A 51 -8.91 2.51 -22.75
C MET A 51 -8.62 1.10 -23.30
N LEU A 52 -7.63 1.00 -24.19
CA LEU A 52 -7.25 -0.28 -24.79
C LEU A 52 -6.81 -1.29 -23.73
N LYS A 53 -6.08 -0.87 -22.70
CA LYS A 53 -5.69 -1.75 -21.57
C LYS A 53 -6.91 -2.29 -20.83
N SER A 54 -7.89 -1.43 -20.53
CA SER A 54 -9.10 -1.84 -19.82
C SER A 54 -9.96 -2.81 -20.65
N ILE A 55 -10.05 -2.62 -21.97
CA ILE A 55 -10.75 -3.57 -22.84
C ILE A 55 -9.97 -4.88 -22.95
N ASN A 56 -8.65 -4.81 -23.12
CA ASN A 56 -7.81 -6.01 -23.20
C ASN A 56 -7.92 -6.86 -21.92
N TYR A 57 -8.02 -6.24 -20.74
CA TYR A 57 -8.27 -6.95 -19.48
C TYR A 57 -9.54 -7.82 -19.53
N PHE A 58 -10.65 -7.29 -20.04
CA PHE A 58 -11.89 -8.06 -20.18
C PHE A 58 -11.77 -9.13 -21.26
N LEU A 59 -11.13 -8.83 -22.39
CA LEU A 59 -10.87 -9.81 -23.45
C LEU A 59 -10.02 -10.99 -22.94
N GLU A 60 -8.98 -10.70 -22.15
CA GLU A 60 -8.11 -11.72 -21.54
C GLU A 60 -8.88 -12.61 -20.57
N SER A 61 -9.81 -12.04 -19.80
CA SER A 61 -10.70 -12.83 -18.93
C SER A 61 -11.59 -13.81 -19.70
N MET A 62 -11.84 -13.54 -20.99
CA MET A 62 -12.58 -14.41 -21.92
C MET A 62 -11.65 -15.22 -22.86
N GLY A 63 -10.35 -15.29 -22.56
CA GLY A 63 -9.38 -16.06 -23.34
C GLY A 63 -9.04 -15.48 -24.72
N LYS A 64 -9.29 -14.19 -24.93
CA LYS A 64 -8.98 -13.47 -26.18
C LYS A 64 -7.94 -12.38 -25.92
N LYS A 65 -7.29 -11.90 -26.97
CA LYS A 65 -6.36 -10.76 -26.92
C LYS A 65 -6.90 -9.64 -27.78
N ILE A 66 -6.65 -8.40 -27.39
CA ILE A 66 -7.10 -7.22 -28.13
C ILE A 66 -6.55 -7.18 -29.56
N ASP A 67 -5.35 -7.72 -29.78
CA ASP A 67 -4.68 -7.79 -31.10
C ASP A 67 -5.43 -8.62 -32.14
N LYS A 68 -6.42 -9.44 -31.71
CA LYS A 68 -7.27 -10.23 -32.61
C LYS A 68 -8.40 -9.41 -33.24
N TYR A 69 -8.61 -8.19 -32.77
CA TYR A 69 -9.70 -7.33 -33.22
C TYR A 69 -9.12 -6.10 -33.93
N GLU A 70 -9.86 -5.53 -34.88
CA GLU A 70 -9.44 -4.34 -35.63
C GLU A 70 -9.54 -3.05 -34.81
N LEU A 71 -8.86 -3.00 -33.66
CA LEU A 71 -8.79 -1.86 -32.76
C LEU A 71 -7.42 -1.16 -32.89
N PRO A 72 -7.30 0.10 -32.44
CA PRO A 72 -6.00 0.77 -32.36
C PRO A 72 -5.00 -0.06 -31.55
N LYS A 73 -3.73 -0.04 -31.96
CA LYS A 73 -2.70 -0.88 -31.32
C LYS A 73 -2.50 -0.48 -29.86
N LEU A 74 -2.59 -1.48 -29.00
CA LEU A 74 -2.20 -1.34 -27.60
C LEU A 74 -0.68 -1.25 -27.55
N ASP A 75 -0.16 -0.10 -27.16
CA ASP A 75 1.23 0.04 -26.77
C ASP A 75 1.38 -0.69 -25.44
N HIS A 76 2.07 -1.84 -25.48
CA HIS A 76 2.55 -2.51 -24.28
C HIS A 76 3.66 -1.65 -23.66
N GLY A 77 3.28 -0.50 -23.10
CA GLY A 77 4.19 0.47 -22.54
C GLY A 77 5.24 -0.22 -21.66
N ARG A 78 6.49 0.20 -21.84
CA ARG A 78 7.77 -0.36 -21.36
C ARG A 78 7.87 -0.76 -19.88
N ASP A 79 6.84 -0.55 -19.06
CA ASP A 79 6.85 -0.87 -17.63
C ASP A 79 6.42 -2.33 -17.34
N ASN A 80 5.56 -2.97 -18.16
CA ASN A 80 5.25 -4.41 -18.02
C ASN A 80 6.30 -5.34 -18.65
N GLU A 81 7.13 -4.81 -19.56
CA GLU A 81 8.21 -5.60 -20.17
C GLU A 81 9.15 -6.17 -19.11
N ARG A 82 9.41 -5.47 -18.00
CA ARG A 82 10.44 -5.92 -17.04
C ARG A 82 10.09 -7.22 -16.33
N VAL A 83 8.85 -7.37 -15.89
CA VAL A 83 8.37 -8.59 -15.21
C VAL A 83 8.35 -9.76 -16.20
N ASP A 84 7.87 -9.52 -17.42
CA ASP A 84 7.73 -10.56 -18.44
C ASP A 84 9.08 -10.92 -19.11
N SER A 85 10.05 -10.00 -19.12
CA SER A 85 11.42 -10.21 -19.66
C SER A 85 12.49 -10.50 -18.58
N ASN A 86 12.10 -10.68 -17.31
CA ASN A 86 13.02 -10.83 -16.17
C ASN A 86 14.08 -9.73 -16.07
N ARG A 87 13.74 -8.50 -16.44
CA ARG A 87 14.63 -7.36 -16.21
C ARG A 87 14.48 -6.86 -14.78
N ALA A 88 15.63 -6.60 -14.14
CA ALA A 88 15.69 -6.02 -12.82
C ALA A 88 14.88 -4.71 -12.74
N GLY A 89 14.25 -4.48 -11.59
CA GLY A 89 13.44 -3.30 -11.34
C GLY A 89 13.48 -2.91 -9.89
N LEU A 90 13.74 -1.64 -9.59
CA LEU A 90 13.79 -1.16 -8.23
C LEU A 90 12.97 0.13 -8.16
N PHE A 91 11.86 0.07 -7.44
CA PHE A 91 10.87 1.16 -7.37
C PHE A 91 10.60 1.54 -5.92
N PHE A 92 10.35 2.82 -5.69
CA PHE A 92 9.81 3.33 -4.43
C PHE A 92 8.51 4.07 -4.72
N VAL A 93 7.40 3.59 -4.15
CA VAL A 93 6.08 4.20 -4.23
C VAL A 93 5.89 5.09 -3.01
N ASP A 94 6.07 6.38 -3.22
CA ASP A 94 5.80 7.43 -2.25
C ASP A 94 4.34 7.88 -2.39
N GLY A 95 3.67 8.11 -1.27
CA GLY A 95 2.33 8.66 -1.29
C GLY A 95 1.77 8.84 0.10
N PRO A 96 1.04 9.92 0.39
CA PRO A 96 0.44 10.13 1.70
C PRO A 96 -0.53 9.02 2.10
N GLY A 97 -0.85 8.96 3.40
CA GLY A 97 -1.95 8.16 3.92
C GLY A 97 -3.23 8.35 3.08
N GLY A 98 -3.83 7.24 2.64
CA GLY A 98 -5.08 7.27 1.88
C GLY A 98 -4.97 7.47 0.37
N THR A 99 -3.76 7.55 -0.21
CA THR A 99 -3.57 7.68 -1.68
C THR A 99 -3.74 6.39 -2.49
N GLY A 100 -3.99 5.27 -1.83
CA GLY A 100 -4.26 3.99 -2.50
C GLY A 100 -3.02 3.12 -2.77
N LYS A 101 -1.88 3.37 -2.11
CA LYS A 101 -0.67 2.52 -2.19
C LYS A 101 -0.98 1.02 -2.03
N THR A 102 -1.68 0.65 -0.96
CA THR A 102 -2.07 -0.74 -0.70
C THR A 102 -2.98 -1.31 -1.80
N PHE A 103 -3.87 -0.49 -2.37
CA PHE A 103 -4.70 -0.90 -3.50
C PHE A 103 -3.85 -1.18 -4.75
N LEU A 104 -2.88 -0.32 -5.04
CA LEU A 104 -1.92 -0.53 -6.13
C LEU A 104 -1.14 -1.85 -5.93
N TYR A 105 -0.64 -2.11 -4.73
CA TYR A 105 0.06 -3.37 -4.43
C TYR A 105 -0.82 -4.59 -4.64
N ARG A 106 -2.06 -4.56 -4.15
CA ARG A 106 -3.03 -5.64 -4.37
C ARG A 106 -3.31 -5.86 -5.85
N ALA A 107 -3.45 -4.79 -6.64
CA ALA A 107 -3.66 -4.90 -8.08
C ALA A 107 -2.45 -5.53 -8.80
N LEU A 108 -1.23 -5.13 -8.45
CA LEU A 108 0.00 -5.71 -8.99
C LEU A 108 0.13 -7.19 -8.64
N LEU A 109 -0.06 -7.55 -7.36
CA LEU A 109 -0.03 -8.93 -6.89
C LEU A 109 -1.07 -9.78 -7.61
N ALA A 110 -2.33 -9.31 -7.66
CA ALA A 110 -3.42 -10.03 -8.31
C ALA A 110 -3.16 -10.26 -9.81
N ASN A 111 -2.62 -9.25 -10.52
CA ASN A 111 -2.29 -9.40 -11.93
C ASN A 111 -1.29 -10.54 -12.17
N LEU A 112 -0.19 -10.59 -11.41
CA LEU A 112 0.82 -11.64 -11.58
C LEU A 112 0.31 -13.02 -11.14
N ILE A 113 -0.37 -13.09 -9.99
CA ILE A 113 -0.90 -14.34 -9.45
C ILE A 113 -1.94 -14.95 -10.41
N SER A 114 -2.81 -14.12 -11.01
CA SER A 114 -3.79 -14.58 -11.99
C SER A 114 -3.17 -15.22 -13.24
N ARG A 115 -1.91 -14.88 -13.53
CA ARG A 115 -1.11 -15.44 -14.64
C ARG A 115 -0.29 -16.66 -14.22
N GLY A 116 -0.49 -17.18 -13.01
CA GLY A 116 0.27 -18.29 -12.44
C GLY A 116 1.70 -17.94 -12.03
N MET A 117 2.04 -16.65 -11.94
CA MET A 117 3.36 -16.21 -11.51
C MET A 117 3.44 -16.06 -9.99
N ILE A 118 4.66 -16.11 -9.46
CA ILE A 118 4.91 -15.92 -8.02
C ILE A 118 5.22 -14.44 -7.76
N ALA A 119 4.36 -13.81 -6.96
CA ALA A 119 4.58 -12.47 -6.43
C ALA A 119 4.51 -12.52 -4.90
N LEU A 120 5.44 -11.85 -4.21
CA LEU A 120 5.55 -11.85 -2.76
C LEU A 120 5.12 -10.51 -2.19
N ALA A 121 4.25 -10.56 -1.19
CA ALA A 121 3.88 -9.40 -0.40
C ALA A 121 4.60 -9.48 0.96
N THR A 122 5.37 -8.45 1.27
CA THR A 122 6.04 -8.30 2.55
C THR A 122 5.86 -6.89 3.11
N THR A 123 6.04 -6.74 4.41
CA THR A 123 6.01 -5.44 5.09
C THR A 123 6.79 -5.47 6.40
N THR A 124 7.16 -4.30 6.92
CA THR A 124 7.89 -4.16 8.17
C THR A 124 7.02 -4.52 9.40
N SER A 125 5.72 -4.25 9.39
CA SER A 125 4.80 -4.47 10.53
C SER A 125 3.87 -5.69 10.34
N GLY A 126 3.63 -6.44 11.42
CA GLY A 126 2.71 -7.60 11.41
C GLY A 126 1.27 -7.24 11.06
N VAL A 127 0.77 -6.10 11.56
CA VAL A 127 -0.61 -5.64 11.27
C VAL A 127 -0.76 -5.32 9.78
N ALA A 128 0.22 -4.63 9.19
CA ALA A 128 0.24 -4.35 7.75
C ALA A 128 0.31 -5.64 6.92
N ALA A 129 0.94 -6.70 7.43
CA ALA A 129 1.09 -7.96 6.71
C ALA A 129 -0.26 -8.64 6.49
N ALA A 130 -1.16 -8.56 7.48
CA ALA A 130 -2.51 -9.11 7.39
C ALA A 130 -3.37 -8.42 6.31
N ILE A 131 -3.03 -7.18 5.93
CA ILE A 131 -3.77 -6.40 4.92
C ILE A 131 -3.42 -6.86 3.49
N LEU A 132 -2.23 -7.42 3.26
CA LEU A 132 -1.84 -7.92 1.94
C LEU A 132 -2.13 -9.41 1.83
N SER A 133 -2.76 -9.84 0.73
CA SER A 133 -3.06 -11.26 0.49
C SER A 133 -1.77 -12.09 0.46
N GLY A 134 -1.65 -13.07 1.36
CA GLY A 134 -0.42 -13.85 1.53
C GLY A 134 0.76 -13.05 2.11
N GLY A 135 0.48 -11.87 2.68
CA GLY A 135 1.45 -10.99 3.30
C GLY A 135 2.15 -11.64 4.49
N ARG A 136 3.44 -11.33 4.64
CA ARG A 136 4.24 -11.71 5.81
C ARG A 136 5.13 -10.55 6.23
N THR A 137 5.56 -10.55 7.48
CA THR A 137 6.63 -9.63 7.89
C THR A 137 7.90 -9.93 7.10
N THR A 138 8.69 -8.91 6.79
CA THR A 138 9.93 -9.06 6.02
C THR A 138 10.93 -9.95 6.76
N HIS A 139 11.04 -9.78 8.07
CA HIS A 139 11.85 -10.62 8.95
C HIS A 139 11.49 -12.10 8.80
N SER A 140 10.21 -12.46 8.90
CA SER A 140 9.79 -13.87 8.78
C SER A 140 9.85 -14.40 7.34
N ARG A 141 9.68 -13.55 6.33
CA ARG A 141 9.73 -13.99 4.92
C ARG A 141 11.15 -14.25 4.47
N PHE A 142 12.10 -13.42 4.89
CA PHE A 142 13.47 -13.44 4.39
C PHE A 142 14.48 -13.98 5.39
N ASP A 143 14.04 -14.38 6.58
CA ASP A 143 14.90 -14.91 7.64
C ASP A 143 16.00 -13.90 8.02
N ILE A 144 15.56 -12.68 8.33
CA ILE A 144 16.45 -11.56 8.63
C ILE A 144 16.84 -11.65 10.12
N PRO A 145 18.15 -11.68 10.45
CA PRO A 145 18.62 -11.55 11.82
C PRO A 145 18.13 -10.26 12.47
N LEU A 146 17.87 -10.29 13.78
CA LEU A 146 17.44 -9.10 14.54
C LEU A 146 18.51 -8.00 14.60
N GLN A 147 19.78 -8.39 14.49
CA GLN A 147 20.93 -7.50 14.50
C GLN A 147 21.57 -7.54 13.12
N THR A 148 21.56 -6.42 12.40
CA THR A 148 22.13 -6.31 11.05
C THR A 148 23.28 -5.31 11.04
N THR A 149 24.37 -5.68 10.36
CA THR A 149 25.54 -4.84 10.10
C THR A 149 25.76 -4.70 8.59
N ASP A 150 26.84 -4.03 8.19
CA ASP A 150 27.18 -3.81 6.78
C ASP A 150 27.65 -5.09 6.07
N THR A 151 27.91 -6.17 6.81
CA THR A 151 28.32 -7.47 6.27
C THR A 151 27.30 -8.58 6.51
N THR A 152 26.25 -8.33 7.30
CA THR A 152 25.22 -9.34 7.59
C THR A 152 24.51 -9.80 6.31
N ILE A 153 24.23 -11.10 6.27
CA ILE A 153 23.32 -11.75 5.32
C ILE A 153 22.18 -12.40 6.13
N THR A 154 21.05 -12.61 5.47
CA THR A 154 19.93 -13.42 5.99
C THR A 154 20.36 -14.84 6.34
N ASP A 155 19.66 -15.47 7.28
CA ASP A 155 19.89 -16.87 7.69
C ASP A 155 19.37 -17.89 6.64
N MET A 156 18.74 -17.40 5.58
CA MET A 156 18.25 -18.20 4.46
C MET A 156 19.39 -18.88 3.69
N SER A 157 19.49 -20.22 3.78
CA SER A 157 20.43 -21.01 2.99
C SER A 157 20.02 -21.09 1.50
N LYS A 158 21.00 -21.10 0.59
CA LYS A 158 20.75 -21.22 -0.86
C LYS A 158 19.92 -22.44 -1.26
N GLN A 159 19.93 -23.50 -0.45
CA GLN A 159 19.29 -24.79 -0.76
C GLN A 159 17.89 -24.93 -0.16
N ASN A 160 17.46 -24.01 0.72
CA ASN A 160 16.17 -24.13 1.38
C ASN A 160 14.98 -23.71 0.48
N GLY A 161 13.77 -24.00 0.97
CA GLY A 161 12.53 -23.64 0.28
C GLY A 161 12.33 -22.13 0.12
N GLY A 162 12.84 -21.32 1.07
CA GLY A 162 12.83 -19.86 0.99
C GLY A 162 13.61 -19.35 -0.21
N ALA A 163 14.85 -19.81 -0.40
CA ALA A 163 15.69 -19.43 -1.52
C ALA A 163 15.07 -19.86 -2.87
N THR A 164 14.44 -21.04 -2.90
CA THR A 164 13.67 -21.49 -4.07
C THR A 164 12.51 -20.55 -4.39
N LEU A 165 11.79 -20.07 -3.37
CA LEU A 165 10.72 -19.11 -3.54
C LEU A 165 11.23 -17.77 -4.07
N ILE A 166 12.35 -17.26 -3.55
CA ILE A 166 13.00 -16.05 -4.06
C ILE A 166 13.37 -16.23 -5.53
N ARG A 167 14.03 -17.34 -5.90
CA ARG A 167 14.41 -17.63 -7.30
C ARG A 167 13.22 -17.61 -8.25
N LYS A 168 12.08 -18.20 -7.85
CA LYS A 168 10.89 -18.25 -8.71
C LYS A 168 10.07 -16.95 -8.71
N SER A 169 10.18 -16.12 -7.67
CA SER A 169 9.43 -14.87 -7.58
C SER A 169 9.78 -13.89 -8.71
N LYS A 170 8.76 -13.22 -9.24
CA LYS A 170 8.87 -12.21 -10.31
C LYS A 170 8.72 -10.79 -9.79
N LEU A 171 7.97 -10.62 -8.70
CA LEU A 171 7.72 -9.36 -8.03
C LEU A 171 7.80 -9.56 -6.53
N ILE A 172 8.41 -8.63 -5.83
CA ILE A 172 8.44 -8.59 -4.36
C ILE A 172 8.08 -7.17 -3.94
N ILE A 173 7.01 -7.06 -3.14
CA ILE A 173 6.55 -5.79 -2.57
C ILE A 173 6.98 -5.75 -1.12
N TRP A 174 7.57 -4.63 -0.70
CA TRP A 174 7.89 -4.34 0.70
C TRP A 174 7.18 -3.06 1.12
N ASP A 175 6.04 -3.19 1.79
CA ASP A 175 5.26 -2.06 2.32
C ASP A 175 5.80 -1.57 3.67
N GLU A 176 5.60 -0.30 3.99
CA GLU A 176 6.16 0.36 5.17
C GLU A 176 7.70 0.26 5.27
N ALA A 177 8.37 0.37 4.13
CA ALA A 177 9.83 0.31 4.03
C ALA A 177 10.54 1.46 4.74
N HIS A 178 9.87 2.59 4.92
CA HIS A 178 10.39 3.75 5.67
C HIS A 178 10.57 3.47 7.17
N MET A 179 9.92 2.44 7.71
CA MET A 179 10.08 1.97 9.08
C MET A 179 11.27 1.03 9.27
N ALA A 180 11.88 0.54 8.18
CA ALA A 180 13.01 -0.38 8.25
C ALA A 180 14.34 0.37 8.27
N ASN A 181 15.31 -0.17 9.02
CA ASN A 181 16.70 0.27 8.92
C ASN A 181 17.22 -0.04 7.51
N HIS A 182 17.92 0.90 6.87
CA HIS A 182 18.58 0.65 5.60
C HIS A 182 19.49 -0.58 5.63
N GLN A 183 20.20 -0.85 6.73
CA GLN A 183 21.05 -2.03 6.89
C GLN A 183 20.25 -3.34 6.78
N THR A 184 19.00 -3.35 7.23
CA THR A 184 18.09 -4.49 7.07
C THR A 184 17.74 -4.71 5.60
N ILE A 185 17.46 -3.64 4.87
CA ILE A 185 17.15 -3.70 3.43
C ILE A 185 18.38 -4.15 2.63
N GLU A 186 19.56 -3.64 2.98
CA GLU A 186 20.83 -3.99 2.35
C GLU A 186 21.27 -5.43 2.66
N THR A 187 20.95 -5.93 3.85
CA THR A 187 21.14 -7.35 4.20
C THR A 187 20.35 -8.25 3.26
N VAL A 188 19.09 -7.90 2.98
CA VAL A 188 18.25 -8.64 2.02
C VAL A 188 18.80 -8.53 0.60
N ASP A 189 19.28 -7.35 0.19
CA ASP A 189 19.93 -7.16 -1.11
C ASP A 189 21.16 -8.07 -1.28
N ARG A 190 22.08 -8.07 -0.30
CA ARG A 190 23.28 -8.92 -0.30
C ARG A 190 22.90 -10.40 -0.40
N SER A 191 21.96 -10.85 0.42
CA SER A 191 21.48 -12.23 0.38
C SER A 191 20.85 -12.61 -0.95
N PHE A 192 20.07 -11.72 -1.57
CA PHE A 192 19.42 -12.05 -2.83
C PHE A 192 20.44 -12.10 -3.97
N ARG A 193 21.45 -11.24 -3.98
CA ARG A 193 22.57 -11.35 -4.92
C ARG A 193 23.26 -12.70 -4.81
N ASP A 194 23.51 -13.15 -3.58
CA ASP A 194 24.13 -14.44 -3.31
C ASP A 194 23.22 -15.63 -3.71
N ILE A 195 21.94 -15.62 -3.33
CA ILE A 195 20.95 -16.67 -3.65
C ILE A 195 20.74 -16.82 -5.17
N MET A 196 20.73 -15.69 -5.88
CA MET A 196 20.49 -15.62 -7.32
C MET A 196 21.77 -15.80 -8.14
N ASP A 197 22.94 -15.65 -7.52
CA ASP A 197 24.25 -15.59 -8.19
C ASP A 197 24.32 -14.49 -9.27
N ILE A 198 23.75 -13.32 -8.94
CA ILE A 198 23.65 -12.16 -9.84
C ILE A 198 24.03 -10.90 -9.06
N ASN A 199 25.07 -10.18 -9.50
CA ASN A 199 25.53 -8.94 -8.86
C ASN A 199 24.74 -7.68 -9.29
N GLU A 200 23.43 -7.82 -9.42
CA GLU A 200 22.49 -6.71 -9.62
C GLU A 200 21.69 -6.50 -8.33
N PRO A 201 21.16 -5.30 -8.06
CA PRO A 201 20.31 -5.08 -6.89
C PRO A 201 19.25 -6.17 -6.73
N PHE A 202 19.18 -6.74 -5.54
CA PHE A 202 18.31 -7.84 -5.14
C PHE A 202 18.39 -9.07 -6.07
N GLY A 203 19.57 -9.37 -6.61
CA GLY A 203 19.76 -10.50 -7.52
C GLY A 203 18.94 -10.38 -8.81
N GLY A 204 18.72 -9.15 -9.27
CA GLY A 204 17.96 -8.85 -10.49
C GLY A 204 16.44 -8.96 -10.36
N LYS A 205 15.90 -9.01 -9.14
CA LYS A 205 14.45 -9.04 -8.90
C LYS A 205 13.77 -7.72 -9.20
N VAL A 206 12.46 -7.77 -9.41
CA VAL A 206 11.62 -6.58 -9.40
C VAL A 206 11.15 -6.34 -7.97
N MET A 207 11.70 -5.31 -7.35
CA MET A 207 11.39 -4.87 -6.00
C MET A 207 10.54 -3.58 -6.06
N VAL A 208 9.43 -3.58 -5.33
CA VAL A 208 8.58 -2.40 -5.13
C VAL A 208 8.52 -2.09 -3.64
N PHE A 209 9.20 -1.03 -3.23
CA PHE A 209 9.15 -0.52 -1.88
C PHE A 209 8.00 0.48 -1.75
N GLY A 210 7.32 0.44 -0.62
CA GLY A 210 6.21 1.32 -0.29
C GLY A 210 6.44 2.07 1.00
N GLY A 211 6.00 3.32 1.08
CA GLY A 211 6.04 4.04 2.34
C GLY A 211 5.56 5.47 2.24
N ASP A 212 5.69 6.18 3.35
CA ASP A 212 5.37 7.59 3.46
C ASP A 212 6.30 8.19 4.53
N PHE A 213 7.30 8.95 4.13
CA PHE A 213 8.29 9.51 5.07
C PHE A 213 7.72 10.57 6.03
N ARG A 214 6.45 10.96 5.85
CA ARG A 214 5.70 11.78 6.82
C ARG A 214 5.12 10.96 7.97
N GLN A 215 5.13 9.63 7.84
CA GLN A 215 4.71 8.72 8.90
C GLN A 215 5.90 8.39 9.82
N VAL A 216 5.66 7.51 10.78
CA VAL A 216 6.61 7.19 11.84
C VAL A 216 7.83 6.48 11.24
N LEU A 217 9.02 7.02 11.50
CA LEU A 217 10.28 6.36 11.16
C LEU A 217 10.55 5.17 12.09
N GLN A 218 11.63 4.45 11.86
CA GLN A 218 12.06 3.38 12.76
C GLN A 218 12.19 3.90 14.20
N VAL A 219 11.54 3.21 15.15
CA VAL A 219 11.66 3.50 16.57
C VAL A 219 12.93 2.81 17.09
N VAL A 220 13.97 3.60 17.37
CA VAL A 220 15.17 3.11 18.05
C VAL A 220 15.39 3.95 19.32
N PRO A 221 15.32 3.34 20.52
CA PRO A 221 15.45 4.09 21.77
C PRO A 221 16.76 4.87 21.84
N LYS A 222 16.69 6.11 22.35
CA LYS A 222 17.83 7.00 22.60
C LYS A 222 18.57 7.52 21.37
N PHE A 223 18.05 7.27 20.17
CA PHE A 223 18.66 7.81 18.95
C PHE A 223 18.44 9.32 18.87
N THR A 224 19.50 10.03 18.53
CA THR A 224 19.44 11.42 18.10
C THR A 224 18.75 11.53 16.75
N ARG A 225 18.34 12.76 16.39
CA ARG A 225 17.79 13.05 15.05
C ARG A 225 18.77 12.65 13.93
N ALA A 226 20.07 12.88 14.14
CA ALA A 226 21.09 12.53 13.17
C ALA A 226 21.20 11.01 12.98
N GLU A 227 21.19 10.24 14.08
CA GLU A 227 21.22 8.78 14.03
C GLU A 227 19.96 8.20 13.38
N THR A 228 18.79 8.77 13.66
CA THR A 228 17.51 8.38 13.02
C THR A 228 17.55 8.61 11.51
N ILE A 229 18.11 9.73 11.06
CA ILE A 229 18.32 9.97 9.62
C ILE A 229 19.34 8.97 9.08
N ASN A 230 20.39 8.66 9.84
CA ASN A 230 21.43 7.73 9.41
C ASN A 230 20.89 6.31 9.20
N THR A 231 19.90 5.86 9.97
CA THR A 231 19.28 4.54 9.79
C THR A 231 18.25 4.48 8.67
N SER A 232 17.74 5.62 8.22
CA SER A 232 16.67 5.66 7.22
C SER A 232 17.08 5.11 5.84
N LEU A 233 16.10 4.58 5.10
CA LEU A 233 16.31 4.07 3.74
C LEU A 233 16.98 5.08 2.79
N VAL A 234 16.79 6.40 2.99
CA VAL A 234 17.41 7.41 2.12
C VAL A 234 18.94 7.44 2.22
N LYS A 235 19.52 6.84 3.26
CA LYS A 235 20.97 6.68 3.43
C LYS A 235 21.53 5.43 2.77
N SER A 236 20.67 4.52 2.32
CA SER A 236 21.11 3.32 1.62
C SER A 236 21.77 3.63 0.28
N TYR A 237 22.77 2.84 -0.09
CA TYR A 237 23.31 2.86 -1.45
C TYR A 237 22.26 2.47 -2.52
N LEU A 238 21.16 1.84 -2.11
CA LEU A 238 20.06 1.45 -2.99
C LEU A 238 19.14 2.63 -3.34
N TRP A 239 19.06 3.65 -2.48
CA TRP A 239 18.09 4.75 -2.62
C TRP A 239 18.21 5.47 -3.97
N ASN A 240 19.44 5.79 -4.38
CA ASN A 240 19.69 6.48 -5.64
C ASN A 240 19.39 5.62 -6.87
N LYS A 241 19.38 4.29 -6.72
CA LYS A 241 19.05 3.33 -7.78
C LYS A 241 17.54 3.12 -7.95
N MET A 242 16.72 3.53 -6.97
CA MET A 242 15.26 3.36 -7.03
C MET A 242 14.61 4.37 -7.99
N LYS A 243 13.69 3.93 -8.84
CA LYS A 243 12.76 4.80 -9.56
C LYS A 243 11.64 5.21 -8.60
N LYS A 244 11.50 6.51 -8.35
CA LYS A 244 10.49 7.07 -7.45
C LYS A 244 9.18 7.28 -8.21
N VAL A 245 8.08 6.79 -7.66
CA VAL A 245 6.73 6.97 -8.17
C VAL A 245 5.91 7.62 -7.07
N GLN A 246 5.29 8.76 -7.37
CA GLN A 246 4.51 9.52 -6.39
C GLN A 246 3.01 9.39 -6.65
N LEU A 247 2.27 8.99 -5.62
CA LEU A 247 0.82 9.06 -5.59
C LEU A 247 0.41 10.33 -4.84
N ILE A 248 -0.32 11.22 -5.51
CA ILE A 248 -0.61 12.56 -4.96
C ILE A 248 -2.06 12.67 -4.49
N ARG A 249 -3.00 12.02 -5.20
CA ARG A 249 -4.43 12.17 -4.94
C ARG A 249 -4.89 11.33 -3.74
N ASN A 250 -5.48 11.97 -2.74
CA ASN A 250 -6.12 11.25 -1.63
C ASN A 250 -7.39 10.55 -2.12
N MET A 251 -7.47 9.23 -1.90
CA MET A 251 -8.59 8.39 -2.31
C MET A 251 -9.50 8.01 -1.14
N ARG A 252 -9.02 8.13 0.10
CA ARG A 252 -9.77 7.78 1.32
C ARG A 252 -10.69 8.92 1.77
N ALA A 253 -10.17 10.14 1.84
CA ALA A 253 -10.90 11.33 2.31
C ALA A 253 -11.42 12.18 1.12
N ARG A 254 -11.87 11.54 0.03
CA ARG A 254 -12.33 12.25 -1.18
C ARG A 254 -13.54 13.15 -0.96
N ALA A 255 -14.39 12.80 0.01
CA ALA A 255 -15.58 13.56 0.35
C ALA A 255 -15.28 14.74 1.31
N ASP A 256 -14.08 14.81 1.88
CA ASP A 256 -13.66 15.88 2.79
C ASP A 256 -12.25 16.38 2.42
N PRO A 257 -12.14 17.22 1.37
CA PRO A 257 -10.87 17.79 0.94
C PRO A 257 -10.21 18.60 2.06
N THR A 258 -11.00 19.36 2.84
CA THR A 258 -10.50 20.20 3.93
C THR A 258 -9.76 19.39 4.99
N PHE A 259 -10.32 18.26 5.41
CA PHE A 259 -9.64 17.35 6.33
C PHE A 259 -8.42 16.69 5.69
N SER A 260 -8.53 16.28 4.41
CA SER A 260 -7.39 15.67 3.71
C SER A 260 -6.20 16.62 3.57
N ASP A 261 -6.45 17.90 3.28
CA ASP A 261 -5.43 18.92 3.18
C ASP A 261 -4.84 19.25 4.55
N PHE A 262 -5.67 19.28 5.60
CA PHE A 262 -5.20 19.44 6.97
C PHE A 262 -4.20 18.34 7.38
N LEU A 263 -4.51 17.08 7.09
CA LEU A 263 -3.58 15.97 7.36
C LEU A 263 -2.26 16.10 6.58
N LEU A 264 -2.32 16.60 5.35
CA LEU A 264 -1.11 16.86 4.55
C LEU A 264 -0.26 17.97 5.15
N ARG A 265 -0.88 19.08 5.58
CA ARG A 265 -0.18 20.18 6.24
C ARG A 265 0.46 19.74 7.56
N ILE A 266 -0.21 18.89 8.35
CA ILE A 266 0.42 18.25 9.53
C ILE A 266 1.67 17.48 9.10
N GLY A 267 1.55 16.57 8.14
CA GLY A 267 2.67 15.74 7.68
C GLY A 267 3.84 16.54 7.13
N ASN A 268 3.56 17.69 6.50
CA ASN A 268 4.57 18.60 5.97
C ASN A 268 5.12 19.60 7.01
N ARG A 269 4.58 19.59 8.25
CA ARG A 269 4.93 20.54 9.32
C ARG A 269 4.60 21.99 8.97
N GLU A 270 3.47 22.19 8.32
CA GLU A 270 2.94 23.52 7.94
C GLU A 270 1.89 24.04 8.92
N GLU A 271 1.34 23.18 9.79
CA GLU A 271 0.40 23.58 10.82
C GLU A 271 1.09 24.31 11.98
N PRO A 272 0.46 25.33 12.58
CA PRO A 272 0.99 26.02 13.74
C PRO A 272 1.24 25.08 14.91
N THR A 273 2.40 25.24 15.54
CA THR A 273 2.75 24.52 16.77
C THR A 273 2.63 25.42 17.99
N ILE A 274 2.29 24.80 19.12
CA ILE A 274 2.40 25.39 20.45
C ILE A 274 3.70 24.90 21.11
N ARG A 275 3.77 24.90 22.44
CA ARG A 275 4.94 24.42 23.19
C ARG A 275 5.30 22.98 22.80
N ASP A 276 6.60 22.69 22.80
CA ASP A 276 7.18 21.35 22.56
C ASP A 276 6.82 20.76 21.18
N ASP A 277 6.72 21.60 20.15
CA ASP A 277 6.37 21.23 18.76
C ASP A 277 5.01 20.52 18.61
N MET A 278 4.11 20.66 19.60
CA MET A 278 2.78 20.10 19.53
C MET A 278 1.89 20.89 18.57
N VAL A 279 1.17 20.21 17.67
CA VAL A 279 0.24 20.86 16.74
C VAL A 279 -1.04 21.27 17.48
N LEU A 280 -1.51 22.50 17.28
CA LEU A 280 -2.80 22.93 17.80
C LEU A 280 -3.93 22.29 16.98
N LEU A 281 -4.73 21.42 17.61
CA LEU A 281 -5.87 20.81 16.95
C LEU A 281 -7.03 21.81 16.78
N PRO A 282 -7.73 21.81 15.63
CA PRO A 282 -8.98 22.55 15.48
C PRO A 282 -10.01 22.17 16.54
N GLU A 283 -10.74 23.14 17.10
CA GLU A 283 -11.73 22.89 18.17
C GLU A 283 -12.75 21.80 17.84
N LYS A 284 -13.15 21.70 16.56
CA LYS A 284 -14.09 20.67 16.07
C LYS A 284 -13.57 19.23 16.18
N LEU A 285 -12.28 19.03 16.41
CA LEU A 285 -11.65 17.72 16.58
C LEU A 285 -11.38 17.39 18.06
N ILE A 286 -11.69 18.31 18.98
CA ILE A 286 -11.40 18.18 20.41
C ILE A 286 -12.65 17.69 21.13
N VAL A 287 -12.52 16.59 21.87
CA VAL A 287 -13.54 16.17 22.84
C VAL A 287 -13.44 17.07 24.06
N LYS A 288 -14.54 17.75 24.40
CA LYS A 288 -14.57 18.68 25.53
C LYS A 288 -14.60 17.93 26.85
N HIS A 289 -13.81 18.41 27.81
CA HIS A 289 -13.82 17.90 29.16
C HIS A 289 -15.01 18.48 29.93
N ASP A 290 -15.84 17.61 30.51
CA ASP A 290 -17.03 18.01 31.26
C ASP A 290 -16.72 18.54 32.68
N GLY A 291 -15.54 18.20 33.21
CA GLY A 291 -15.03 18.68 34.51
C GLY A 291 -15.30 17.69 35.65
N ASP A 292 -16.26 16.79 35.46
CA ASP A 292 -16.71 15.83 36.47
C ASP A 292 -16.05 14.44 36.32
N SER A 293 -15.51 14.14 35.13
CA SER A 293 -14.90 12.84 34.80
C SER A 293 -13.48 12.98 34.27
N THR A 294 -12.80 11.87 34.01
CA THR A 294 -11.48 11.89 33.37
C THR A 294 -11.60 12.23 31.86
N GLY A 295 -10.52 12.72 31.25
CA GLY A 295 -10.50 12.97 29.79
C GLY A 295 -10.71 11.69 28.99
N GLU A 296 -10.22 10.57 29.51
CA GLU A 296 -10.37 9.23 28.97
C GLU A 296 -11.84 8.78 29.01
N ASP A 297 -12.56 9.01 30.12
CA ASP A 297 -13.99 8.72 30.21
C ASP A 297 -14.82 9.55 29.24
N ASN A 298 -14.47 10.83 29.06
CA ASN A 298 -15.10 11.70 28.07
C ASN A 298 -14.89 11.18 26.64
N LEU A 299 -13.66 10.77 26.31
CA LEU A 299 -13.34 10.19 25.00
C LEU A 299 -14.08 8.87 24.75
N ILE A 300 -14.12 7.98 25.75
CA ILE A 300 -14.86 6.72 25.65
C ILE A 300 -16.35 6.98 25.42
N ARG A 301 -16.96 7.91 26.16
CA ARG A 301 -18.38 8.24 26.01
C ARG A 301 -18.70 8.88 24.66
N GLU A 302 -17.82 9.72 24.13
CA GLU A 302 -18.00 10.33 22.80
C GLU A 302 -17.93 9.29 21.68
N ILE A 303 -16.96 8.37 21.74
CA ILE A 303 -16.72 7.38 20.68
C ILE A 303 -17.65 6.15 20.80
N PHE A 304 -18.01 5.78 22.03
CA PHE A 304 -18.89 4.65 22.34
C PHE A 304 -20.09 5.08 23.23
N PRO A 305 -21.00 5.94 22.74
CA PRO A 305 -22.08 6.51 23.55
C PRO A 305 -23.11 5.49 24.05
N PHE A 306 -23.28 4.36 23.36
CA PHE A 306 -24.26 3.32 23.68
C PHE A 306 -23.59 1.99 24.09
N LEU A 307 -22.41 2.06 24.72
CA LEU A 307 -21.63 0.86 25.05
C LEU A 307 -22.42 -0.15 25.90
N ASP A 308 -23.17 0.31 26.91
CA ASP A 308 -23.93 -0.57 27.79
C ASP A 308 -25.01 -1.36 27.04
N GLU A 309 -25.75 -0.67 26.16
CA GLU A 309 -26.86 -1.24 25.39
C GLU A 309 -26.40 -2.10 24.20
N MET A 310 -25.30 -1.70 23.54
CA MET A 310 -24.84 -2.28 22.28
C MET A 310 -23.55 -3.10 22.42
N SER A 311 -23.13 -3.41 23.65
CA SER A 311 -21.93 -4.23 23.96
C SER A 311 -21.92 -5.59 23.26
N SER A 312 -23.10 -6.22 23.10
CA SER A 312 -23.25 -7.50 22.38
C SER A 312 -23.28 -7.35 20.85
N CYS A 313 -23.41 -6.12 20.33
CA CYS A 313 -23.44 -5.85 18.91
C CYS A 313 -22.02 -5.75 18.35
N ALA A 314 -21.54 -6.86 17.77
CA ALA A 314 -20.21 -6.92 17.15
C ALA A 314 -19.98 -5.80 16.11
N LYS A 315 -21.02 -5.41 15.36
CA LYS A 315 -20.93 -4.32 14.38
C LYS A 315 -20.62 -2.98 15.04
N TYR A 316 -21.35 -2.63 16.09
CA TYR A 316 -21.14 -1.38 16.83
C TYR A 316 -19.72 -1.31 17.41
N ILE A 317 -19.26 -2.39 18.04
CA ILE A 317 -17.91 -2.44 18.65
C ILE A 317 -16.80 -2.33 17.60
N THR A 318 -17.00 -2.87 16.40
CA THR A 318 -15.95 -2.91 15.36
C THR A 318 -15.92 -1.70 14.43
N GLU A 319 -16.92 -0.81 14.48
CA GLU A 319 -16.97 0.41 13.66
C GLU A 319 -16.16 1.58 14.22
N SER A 320 -15.82 1.55 15.51
CA SER A 320 -15.12 2.60 16.21
C SER A 320 -13.80 2.11 16.82
N VAL A 321 -12.81 2.99 16.91
CA VAL A 321 -11.52 2.69 17.53
C VAL A 321 -10.97 3.92 18.23
N ILE A 322 -10.36 3.71 19.39
CA ILE A 322 -9.58 4.74 20.09
C ILE A 322 -8.10 4.39 19.91
N LEU A 323 -7.30 5.36 19.47
CA LEU A 323 -5.86 5.22 19.31
C LEU A 323 -5.15 6.09 20.33
N ALA A 324 -4.12 5.54 20.98
CA ALA A 324 -3.27 6.28 21.90
C ALA A 324 -1.79 6.14 21.51
N SER A 325 -0.97 7.10 21.94
CA SER A 325 0.43 7.23 21.52
C SER A 325 1.39 6.27 22.23
N ARG A 326 1.01 5.70 23.37
CA ARG A 326 1.81 4.77 24.18
C ARG A 326 0.98 3.58 24.60
N ASN A 327 1.63 2.43 24.73
CA ASN A 327 0.98 1.19 25.17
C ASN A 327 0.35 1.34 26.55
N GLU A 328 1.00 2.05 27.50
CA GLU A 328 0.45 2.31 28.83
C GLU A 328 -0.95 2.96 28.78
N TYR A 329 -1.16 3.94 27.88
CA TYR A 329 -2.47 4.58 27.69
C TYR A 329 -3.45 3.68 26.94
N VAL A 330 -2.97 2.86 26.00
CA VAL A 330 -3.80 1.86 25.32
C VAL A 330 -4.32 0.84 26.33
N ASP A 331 -3.45 0.34 27.19
CA ASP A 331 -3.78 -0.65 28.22
C ASP A 331 -4.77 -0.05 29.23
N GLN A 332 -4.53 1.17 29.70
CA GLN A 332 -5.46 1.90 30.57
C GLN A 332 -6.85 2.07 29.93
N LEU A 333 -6.93 2.53 28.68
CA LEU A 333 -8.20 2.70 27.97
C LEU A 333 -8.91 1.36 27.74
N ASN A 334 -8.17 0.31 27.41
CA ASN A 334 -8.72 -1.03 27.24
C ASN A 334 -9.27 -1.57 28.56
N GLU A 335 -8.56 -1.40 29.68
CA GLU A 335 -9.03 -1.79 31.00
C GLU A 335 -10.32 -1.04 31.38
N MET A 336 -10.37 0.27 31.13
CA MET A 336 -11.57 1.09 31.35
C MET A 336 -12.75 0.62 30.50
N LEU A 337 -12.53 0.28 29.22
CA LEU A 337 -13.56 -0.24 28.35
C LEU A 337 -14.04 -1.63 28.80
N ILE A 338 -13.12 -2.56 29.08
CA ILE A 338 -13.42 -3.93 29.55
C ILE A 338 -14.25 -3.88 30.84
N ALA A 339 -13.91 -2.98 31.78
CA ALA A 339 -14.66 -2.81 33.02
C ALA A 339 -16.12 -2.34 32.81
N LYS A 340 -16.43 -1.73 31.67
CA LYS A 340 -17.78 -1.29 31.30
C LYS A 340 -18.57 -2.36 30.52
N PHE A 341 -17.93 -3.43 30.03
CA PHE A 341 -18.66 -4.50 29.36
C PHE A 341 -19.52 -5.30 30.36
N PRO A 342 -20.78 -5.60 30.02
CA PRO A 342 -21.60 -6.46 30.84
C PRO A 342 -21.11 -7.92 30.78
N GLY A 343 -20.98 -8.56 31.94
CA GLY A 343 -20.63 -9.98 32.05
C GLY A 343 -19.59 -10.28 33.11
N GLU A 344 -19.23 -11.55 33.25
CA GLU A 344 -18.17 -11.98 34.15
C GLU A 344 -16.80 -11.86 33.49
N SER A 345 -15.87 -11.21 34.19
CA SER A 345 -14.46 -11.14 33.77
C SER A 345 -13.80 -12.52 33.81
N ARG A 346 -12.96 -12.81 32.81
CA ARG A 346 -12.17 -14.05 32.72
C ARG A 346 -10.72 -13.72 32.37
N THR A 347 -9.79 -14.37 33.06
CA THR A 347 -8.35 -14.27 32.80
C THR A 347 -7.87 -15.57 32.15
N PHE A 348 -7.04 -15.45 31.10
CA PHE A 348 -6.55 -16.57 30.28
C PHE A 348 -5.04 -16.71 30.37
#